data_AF-A0A9D0XLD4-F1
#
_entry.id   AF-A0A9D0XLD4-F1
#
_cell.length_a   1.000
_cell.length_b   1.000
_cell.length_c   1.000
_cell.angle_alpha   90.00
_cell.angle_beta   90.00
_cell.angle_gamma   90.00
#
_symmetry.space_group_name_H-M   'P 1'
#
loop_
_entity.id
_entity.type
_entity.pdbx_description
1 polymer ?
#
loop_
_entity_poly.entity_id
_entity_poly.type
_entity_poly.pdbx_seq_one_letter_code
_entity_poly.pdbx_strand_id
1 'polypeptide(L)'
;MEKPAKEKNKPLIYRKERKFLVEGADIHAVEFIIKAHPAMFSQPFPPRYINNIYFDSNQFGNYGDNVVGAKNRHKFRIRWYGDQFGYIKKPILEIKIKKGLAGAKRHYPLVPFTLEPGFNQYMMRDVFNRSDLPGAVREMLRYQAPTLINRYFRKYFLSADRRFRVTLDTQLQFIRIDRHQNSFMQRRSA
;
A
#
# COMPACT_ATOMS: atom_id res chain seq x y z
N MET A 1 -31.22 -15.03 -1.49
CA MET A 1 -30.96 -13.92 -2.43
C MET A 1 -29.45 -13.85 -2.67
N GLU A 2 -29.01 -14.39 -3.79
CA GLU A 2 -27.61 -14.38 -4.21
C GLU A 2 -27.16 -12.95 -4.51
N LYS A 3 -26.02 -12.55 -3.94
CA LYS A 3 -25.37 -11.28 -4.31
C LYS A 3 -24.82 -11.41 -5.73
N PRO A 4 -25.12 -10.47 -6.65
CA PRO A 4 -24.71 -10.60 -8.04
C PRO A 4 -23.19 -10.50 -8.17
N ALA A 5 -22.59 -11.43 -8.92
CA ALA A 5 -21.18 -11.54 -9.25
C ALA A 5 -20.66 -10.42 -10.19
N LYS A 6 -20.83 -9.15 -9.80
CA LYS A 6 -20.60 -7.96 -10.67
C LYS A 6 -19.30 -7.18 -10.43
N GLU A 7 -18.26 -7.77 -9.83
CA GLU A 7 -16.94 -7.12 -9.71
C GLU A 7 -15.85 -7.66 -10.65
N LYS A 8 -16.12 -8.74 -11.41
CA LYS A 8 -15.04 -9.58 -11.95
C LYS A 8 -14.23 -9.04 -13.15
N ASN A 9 -14.52 -7.88 -13.74
CA ASN A 9 -13.72 -7.38 -14.88
C ASN A 9 -13.80 -5.86 -15.11
N LYS A 10 -13.56 -5.03 -14.08
CA LYS A 10 -13.32 -3.60 -14.35
C LYS A 10 -11.97 -3.40 -15.08
N PRO A 11 -11.94 -2.63 -16.18
CA PRO A 11 -10.70 -2.36 -16.90
C PRO A 11 -9.70 -1.65 -15.99
N LEU A 12 -8.42 -2.00 -16.12
CA LEU A 12 -7.35 -1.38 -15.35
C LEU A 12 -7.10 0.04 -15.86
N ILE A 13 -7.26 1.02 -14.97
CA ILE A 13 -6.88 2.41 -15.26
C ILE A 13 -5.41 2.58 -14.90
N TYR A 14 -4.58 2.84 -15.92
CA TYR A 14 -3.16 3.06 -15.77
C TYR A 14 -2.85 4.53 -15.50
N ARG A 15 -1.91 4.77 -14.58
CA ARG A 15 -1.43 6.10 -14.21
C ARG A 15 0.09 6.12 -14.19
N LYS A 16 0.67 7.26 -14.57
CA LYS A 16 2.09 7.55 -14.39
C LYS A 16 2.29 8.20 -13.01
N GLU A 17 3.32 7.80 -12.29
CA GLU A 17 3.65 8.30 -10.94
C GLU A 17 5.16 8.57 -10.87
N ARG A 18 5.54 9.76 -10.39
CA ARG A 18 6.93 10.13 -10.10
C ARG A 18 7.07 10.38 -8.61
N LYS A 19 8.25 10.07 -8.05
CA LYS A 19 8.56 10.21 -6.63
C LYS A 19 9.90 10.91 -6.49
N PHE A 20 9.99 11.77 -5.49
CA PHE A 20 11.17 12.55 -5.17
C PHE A 20 11.43 12.39 -3.67
N LEU A 21 12.69 12.22 -3.30
CA LEU A 21 13.12 12.43 -1.94
C LEU A 21 13.37 13.93 -1.79
N VAL A 22 12.88 14.51 -0.71
CA VAL A 22 13.08 15.92 -0.40
C VAL A 22 13.98 15.99 0.82
N GLU A 23 15.23 16.42 0.61
CA GLU A 23 16.22 16.59 1.66
C GLU A 23 16.51 18.09 1.83
N GLY A 24 16.72 18.52 3.08
CA GLY A 24 17.12 19.90 3.38
C GLY A 24 16.05 20.99 3.18
N ALA A 25 14.85 20.65 2.70
CA ALA A 25 13.75 21.61 2.60
C ALA A 25 12.75 21.44 3.74
N ASP A 26 12.29 22.57 4.28
CA ASP A 26 11.23 22.60 5.27
C ASP A 26 9.89 22.10 4.69
N ILE A 27 9.13 21.36 5.49
CA ILE A 27 7.87 20.74 5.07
C ILE A 27 6.81 21.79 4.70
N HIS A 28 6.81 22.95 5.37
CA HIS A 28 5.89 24.05 5.08
C HIS A 28 6.28 24.76 3.79
N ALA A 29 7.58 24.91 3.50
CA ALA A 29 8.05 25.43 2.22
C ALA A 29 7.59 24.54 1.05
N VAL A 30 7.72 23.22 1.16
CA VAL A 30 7.22 22.28 0.13
C VAL A 30 5.70 22.39 -0.03
N GLU A 31 4.95 22.47 1.08
CA GLU A 31 3.50 22.63 1.03
C GLU A 31 3.09 23.97 0.40
N PHE A 32 3.82 25.05 0.68
CA PHE A 32 3.60 26.36 0.08
C PHE A 32 3.79 26.31 -1.44
N ILE A 33 4.88 25.70 -1.94
CA ILE A 33 5.13 25.52 -3.38
C ILE A 33 3.97 24.78 -4.05
N ILE A 34 3.47 23.70 -3.44
CA ILE A 34 2.34 22.94 -3.99
C ILE A 34 1.08 23.81 -4.09
N LYS A 35 0.77 24.58 -3.05
CA LYS A 35 -0.43 25.44 -3.00
C LYS A 35 -0.32 26.66 -3.93
N ALA A 36 0.88 27.22 -4.09
CA ALA A 36 1.15 28.36 -4.97
C ALA A 36 1.22 27.99 -6.46
N HIS A 37 1.22 26.70 -6.79
CA HIS A 37 1.32 26.25 -8.17
C HIS A 37 0.08 26.68 -9.01
N PRO A 38 0.25 27.17 -10.26
CA PRO A 38 -0.85 27.68 -11.10
C PRO A 38 -2.00 26.69 -11.36
N ALA A 39 -1.77 25.39 -11.22
CA ALA A 39 -2.80 24.35 -11.31
C ALA A 39 -3.79 24.34 -10.12
N MET A 40 -3.66 25.28 -9.17
CA MET A 40 -4.59 25.51 -8.04
C MET A 40 -4.86 24.24 -7.24
N PHE A 41 -3.82 23.70 -6.61
CA PHE A 41 -3.96 22.48 -5.80
C PHE A 41 -4.73 22.75 -4.51
N SER A 42 -5.72 21.92 -4.22
CA SER A 42 -6.50 21.94 -2.97
C SER A 42 -6.40 20.60 -2.25
N GLN A 43 -6.72 20.57 -0.94
CA GLN A 43 -6.72 19.34 -0.15
C GLN A 43 -8.10 18.67 -0.18
N PRO A 44 -8.30 17.57 -0.93
CA PRO A 44 -9.62 16.94 -1.03
C PRO A 44 -9.99 16.11 0.21
N PHE A 45 -9.02 15.80 1.08
CA PHE A 45 -9.22 14.94 2.25
C PHE A 45 -8.30 15.37 3.40
N PRO A 46 -8.71 15.11 4.66
CA PRO A 46 -7.84 15.35 5.80
C PRO A 46 -6.57 14.47 5.74
N PRO A 47 -5.43 14.98 6.21
CA PRO A 47 -4.21 14.20 6.39
C PRO A 47 -4.43 13.04 7.36
N ARG A 48 -3.74 11.92 7.13
CA ARG A 48 -3.91 10.70 7.95
C ARG A 48 -2.73 9.76 7.84
N TYR A 49 -2.59 8.91 8.85
CA TYR A 49 -1.70 7.76 8.78
C TYR A 49 -2.21 6.69 7.82
N ILE A 50 -1.29 6.13 7.06
CA ILE A 50 -1.50 4.97 6.22
C ILE A 50 -0.53 3.90 6.64
N ASN A 51 -1.06 2.72 6.96
CA ASN A 51 -0.30 1.56 7.34
C ASN A 51 -0.33 0.54 6.20
N ASN A 52 0.78 -0.16 6.01
CA ASN A 52 0.92 -1.15 4.95
C ASN A 52 1.68 -2.36 5.47
N ILE A 53 1.23 -3.57 5.14
CA ILE A 53 2.05 -4.79 5.20
C ILE A 53 2.38 -5.16 3.76
N TYR A 54 3.65 -5.17 3.40
CA TYR A 54 4.13 -5.64 2.10
C TYR A 54 4.41 -7.14 2.15
N PHE A 55 4.21 -7.77 0.99
CA PHE A 55 4.48 -9.18 0.80
C PHE A 55 5.47 -9.36 -0.34
N ASP A 56 6.31 -10.38 -0.20
CA ASP A 56 7.22 -10.81 -1.24
C ASP A 56 7.32 -12.33 -1.29
N SER A 57 7.90 -12.86 -2.36
CA SER A 57 8.19 -14.27 -2.45
C SER A 57 9.32 -14.65 -1.50
N ASN A 58 9.43 -15.95 -1.20
CA ASN A 58 10.45 -16.46 -0.29
C ASN A 58 11.89 -16.15 -0.72
N GLN A 59 12.11 -15.92 -2.01
CA GLN A 59 13.40 -15.56 -2.61
C GLN A 59 13.47 -14.06 -2.98
N PHE A 60 12.55 -13.24 -2.46
CA PHE A 60 12.48 -11.81 -2.76
C PHE A 60 12.36 -11.49 -4.26
N GLY A 61 11.61 -12.32 -5.00
CA GLY A 61 11.46 -12.21 -6.44
C GLY A 61 10.83 -10.88 -6.88
N ASN A 62 9.81 -10.37 -6.18
CA ASN A 62 9.20 -9.09 -6.54
C ASN A 62 10.14 -7.91 -6.24
N TYR A 63 10.98 -8.05 -5.21
CA TYR A 63 12.07 -7.12 -4.95
C TYR A 63 13.14 -7.19 -6.05
N GLY A 64 13.57 -8.39 -6.45
CA GLY A 64 14.50 -8.59 -7.56
C GLY A 64 14.00 -7.93 -8.84
N ASP A 65 12.76 -8.22 -9.24
CA ASP A 65 12.07 -7.56 -10.36
C ASP A 65 12.05 -6.04 -10.24
N ASN A 66 11.96 -5.51 -9.02
CA ASN A 66 12.03 -4.07 -8.79
C ASN A 66 13.43 -3.52 -9.05
N VAL A 67 14.46 -4.19 -8.56
CA VAL A 67 15.86 -3.75 -8.66
C VAL A 67 16.31 -3.78 -10.11
N VAL A 68 16.00 -4.84 -10.86
CA VAL A 68 16.38 -4.98 -12.28
C VAL A 68 15.48 -4.19 -13.23
N GLY A 69 14.45 -3.52 -12.71
CA GLY A 69 13.55 -2.70 -13.52
C GLY A 69 12.62 -3.51 -14.44
N ALA A 70 12.22 -4.72 -14.04
CA ALA A 70 11.36 -5.59 -14.83
C ALA A 70 10.10 -4.85 -15.31
N LYS A 71 9.82 -4.96 -16.61
CA LYS A 71 8.75 -4.22 -17.29
C LYS A 71 7.37 -4.57 -16.74
N ASN A 72 7.12 -5.84 -16.48
CA ASN A 72 5.88 -6.35 -15.91
C ASN A 72 6.16 -6.93 -14.54
N ARG A 73 5.55 -6.37 -13.50
CA ARG A 73 5.76 -6.85 -12.13
C ARG A 73 4.60 -6.49 -11.21
N HIS A 74 4.49 -7.23 -10.13
CA HIS A 74 3.48 -7.04 -9.11
C HIS A 74 4.09 -6.52 -7.79
N LYS A 75 3.29 -5.78 -7.03
CA LYS A 75 3.57 -5.52 -5.61
C LYS A 75 2.31 -5.77 -4.80
N PHE A 76 2.41 -6.68 -3.86
CA PHE A 76 1.32 -7.05 -2.97
C PHE A 76 1.44 -6.29 -1.66
N ARG A 77 0.35 -5.69 -1.21
CA ARG A 77 0.28 -5.10 0.13
C ARG A 77 -1.10 -5.18 0.71
N ILE A 78 -1.20 -5.32 2.02
CA ILE A 78 -2.41 -4.96 2.76
C ILE A 78 -2.25 -3.52 3.22
N ARG A 79 -3.30 -2.71 3.09
CA ARG A 79 -3.33 -1.32 3.53
C ARG A 79 -4.54 -1.03 4.39
N TRP A 80 -4.35 -0.23 5.43
CA TRP A 80 -5.43 0.31 6.26
C TRP A 80 -5.07 1.72 6.74
N TYR A 81 -6.03 2.38 7.40
CA TYR A 81 -5.89 3.71 7.98
C TYR A 81 -6.11 3.67 9.48
N GLY A 82 -5.59 4.67 10.19
CA GLY A 82 -5.71 4.79 11.64
C GLY A 82 -4.50 4.17 12.35
N ASP A 83 -4.77 3.47 13.45
CA ASP A 83 -3.73 2.88 14.29
C ASP A 83 -2.97 1.76 13.56
N GLN A 84 -1.68 1.66 13.86
CA GLN A 84 -0.78 0.71 13.21
C GLN A 84 -0.88 -0.71 13.81
N PHE A 85 -1.30 -0.83 15.06
CA PHE A 85 -1.41 -2.11 15.76
C PHE A 85 -2.80 -2.26 16.37
N GLY A 86 -3.15 -3.47 16.78
CA GLY A 86 -4.48 -3.80 17.31
C GLY A 86 -5.45 -4.20 16.21
N TYR A 87 -6.74 -3.96 16.45
CA TYR A 87 -7.83 -4.44 15.57
C TYR A 87 -7.98 -3.59 14.30
N ILE A 88 -7.75 -4.22 13.14
CA ILE A 88 -7.85 -3.59 11.83
C ILE A 88 -9.24 -3.90 11.24
N LYS A 89 -10.14 -2.91 11.31
CA LYS A 89 -11.56 -3.08 10.92
C LYS A 89 -11.79 -3.18 9.41
N LYS A 90 -11.02 -2.47 8.58
CA LYS A 90 -11.23 -2.39 7.12
C LYS A 90 -9.92 -2.56 6.33
N PRO A 91 -9.26 -3.72 6.42
CA PRO A 91 -8.05 -3.99 5.65
C PRO A 91 -8.38 -4.19 4.17
N ILE A 92 -7.52 -3.66 3.30
CA ILE A 92 -7.65 -3.83 1.84
C ILE A 92 -6.36 -4.45 1.31
N LEU A 93 -6.47 -5.60 0.65
CA LEU A 93 -5.41 -6.13 -0.20
C LEU A 93 -5.35 -5.28 -1.48
N GLU A 94 -4.20 -4.68 -1.73
CA GLU A 94 -3.88 -3.99 -2.97
C GLU A 94 -2.83 -4.78 -3.76
N ILE A 95 -3.15 -5.11 -5.00
CA ILE A 95 -2.19 -5.64 -5.97
C ILE A 95 -1.84 -4.51 -6.94
N LYS A 96 -0.63 -3.97 -6.82
CA LYS A 96 -0.10 -2.99 -7.78
C LYS A 96 0.44 -3.75 -8.99
N ILE A 97 -0.01 -3.37 -10.17
CA ILE A 97 0.40 -3.94 -11.46
C ILE A 97 1.22 -2.87 -12.17
N LYS A 98 2.47 -3.18 -12.51
CA LYS A 98 3.36 -2.26 -13.22
C LYS A 98 3.58 -2.75 -14.66
N LYS A 99 3.48 -1.81 -15.61
CA LYS A 99 3.81 -1.97 -17.03
C LYS A 99 4.72 -0.81 -17.45
N GLY A 100 6.03 -1.00 -17.34
CA GLY A 100 7.02 0.07 -17.45
C GLY A 100 6.74 1.20 -16.44
N LEU A 101 6.60 2.44 -16.94
CA LEU A 101 6.32 3.62 -16.12
C LEU A 101 4.84 3.73 -15.67
N ALA A 102 3.95 2.96 -16.29
CA ALA A 102 2.53 2.98 -15.98
C ALA A 102 2.20 1.97 -14.87
N GLY A 103 1.32 2.35 -13.95
CA GLY A 103 0.84 1.47 -12.89
C GLY A 103 -0.69 1.47 -12.79
N ALA A 104 -1.25 0.31 -12.52
CA ALA A 104 -2.65 0.13 -12.15
C ALA A 104 -2.74 -0.61 -10.81
N LYS A 105 -3.93 -0.67 -10.22
CA LYS A 105 -4.16 -1.39 -8.96
C LYS A 105 -5.46 -2.17 -9.02
N ARG A 106 -5.47 -3.32 -8.35
CA ARG A 106 -6.69 -4.01 -7.93
C ARG A 106 -6.81 -3.94 -6.41
N HIS A 107 -8.04 -3.87 -5.93
CA HIS A 107 -8.38 -3.74 -4.52
C HIS A 107 -9.32 -4.88 -4.15
N TYR A 108 -9.03 -5.56 -3.05
CA TYR A 108 -9.87 -6.61 -2.50
C TYR A 108 -10.06 -6.36 -1.00
N PRO A 109 -11.28 -6.08 -0.53
CA PRO A 109 -11.57 -6.04 0.90
C PRO A 109 -11.18 -7.38 1.54
N LEU A 110 -10.54 -7.32 2.71
CA LEU A 110 -10.26 -8.49 3.51
C LEU A 110 -11.15 -8.48 4.75
N VAL A 111 -11.32 -9.66 5.36
CA VAL A 111 -11.93 -9.75 6.70
C VAL A 111 -11.06 -8.99 7.72
N PRO A 112 -11.68 -8.39 8.75
CA PRO A 112 -10.94 -7.74 9.83
C PRO A 112 -9.98 -8.71 10.53
N PHE A 113 -8.85 -8.20 11.03
CA PHE A 113 -7.88 -8.99 11.80
C PHE A 113 -7.10 -8.11 12.78
N THR A 114 -6.43 -8.75 13.73
CA THR A 114 -5.59 -8.07 14.73
C THR A 114 -4.12 -8.19 14.37
N LEU A 115 -3.39 -7.07 14.42
CA LEU A 115 -1.93 -7.03 14.23
C LEU A 115 -1.25 -6.67 15.55
N GLU A 116 -0.73 -7.67 16.23
CA GLU A 116 -0.12 -7.57 17.57
C GLU A 116 1.10 -8.51 17.68
N PRO A 117 1.92 -8.37 18.75
CA PRO A 117 3.02 -9.30 18.99
C PRO A 117 2.57 -10.76 18.90
N GLY A 118 3.36 -11.59 18.21
CA GLY A 118 3.00 -12.98 17.89
C GLY A 118 2.32 -13.18 16.53
N PHE A 119 1.99 -12.09 15.82
CA PHE A 119 1.53 -12.16 14.42
C PHE A 119 2.50 -12.96 13.56
N ASN A 120 1.98 -13.85 12.71
CA ASN A 120 2.77 -14.74 11.88
C ASN A 120 2.11 -15.05 10.54
N GLN A 121 2.83 -15.77 9.68
CA GLN A 121 2.36 -16.10 8.34
C GLN A 121 1.08 -16.95 8.31
N TYR A 122 0.82 -17.79 9.32
CA TYR A 122 -0.36 -18.65 9.37
C TYR A 122 -1.62 -17.83 9.66
N MET A 123 -1.54 -16.88 10.59
CA MET A 123 -2.62 -15.92 10.84
C MET A 123 -2.97 -15.14 9.58
N MET A 124 -1.96 -14.76 8.79
CA MET A 124 -2.18 -14.07 7.52
C MET A 124 -2.82 -14.98 6.45
N ARG A 125 -2.40 -16.24 6.36
CA ARG A 125 -3.04 -17.23 5.46
C ARG A 125 -4.50 -17.44 5.83
N ASP A 126 -4.81 -17.53 7.12
CA ASP A 126 -6.19 -17.67 7.61
C ASP A 126 -7.06 -16.46 7.21
N VAL A 127 -6.56 -15.23 7.34
CA VAL A 127 -7.28 -14.03 6.87
C VAL A 127 -7.54 -14.09 5.36
N PHE A 128 -6.59 -14.54 4.53
CA PHE A 128 -6.83 -14.72 3.10
C PHE A 128 -7.87 -15.81 2.82
N ASN A 129 -7.84 -16.91 3.56
CA ASN A 129 -8.78 -18.02 3.39
C ASN A 129 -10.22 -17.61 3.70
N ARG A 130 -10.40 -16.83 4.77
CA ARG A 130 -11.71 -16.30 5.22
C ARG A 130 -12.22 -15.11 4.39
N SER A 131 -11.37 -14.52 3.55
CA SER A 131 -11.75 -13.38 2.69
C SER A 131 -12.32 -13.84 1.34
N ASP A 132 -13.26 -13.09 0.79
CA ASP A 132 -13.81 -13.34 -0.55
C ASP A 132 -12.81 -12.88 -1.63
N LEU A 133 -11.82 -13.74 -1.90
CA LEU A 133 -10.77 -13.51 -2.89
C LEU A 133 -10.99 -14.44 -4.10
N PRO A 134 -10.91 -13.91 -5.34
CA PRO A 134 -10.94 -14.74 -6.55
C PRO A 134 -9.84 -15.80 -6.55
N GLY A 135 -10.11 -16.98 -7.13
CA GLY A 135 -9.14 -18.09 -7.19
C GLY A 135 -7.77 -17.67 -7.74
N ALA A 136 -7.75 -16.92 -8.84
CA ALA A 136 -6.49 -16.40 -9.40
C ALA A 136 -5.70 -15.50 -8.43
N VAL A 137 -6.38 -14.72 -7.59
CA VAL A 137 -5.72 -13.90 -6.56
C VAL A 137 -5.15 -14.78 -5.45
N ARG A 138 -5.89 -15.81 -5.02
CA ARG A 138 -5.40 -16.78 -4.04
C ARG A 138 -4.15 -17.50 -4.53
N GLU A 139 -4.12 -17.90 -5.80
CA GLU A 139 -2.94 -18.50 -6.43
C GLU A 139 -1.73 -17.55 -6.42
N MET A 140 -1.93 -16.28 -6.80
CA MET A 140 -0.85 -15.28 -6.76
C MET A 140 -0.29 -15.08 -5.34
N LEU A 141 -1.12 -15.20 -4.31
CA LEU A 141 -0.73 -15.04 -2.90
C LEU A 141 -0.08 -16.29 -2.30
N ARG A 142 -0.23 -17.47 -2.92
CA ARG A 142 0.23 -18.76 -2.37
C ARG A 142 1.71 -18.74 -1.95
N TYR A 143 2.54 -18.05 -2.73
CA TYR A 143 3.98 -17.95 -2.51
C TYR A 143 4.43 -16.62 -1.89
N GLN A 144 3.50 -15.81 -1.40
CA GLN A 144 3.79 -14.49 -0.85
C GLN A 144 3.76 -14.55 0.69
N ALA A 145 4.83 -14.09 1.33
CA ALA A 145 4.92 -13.97 2.78
C ALA A 145 4.99 -12.48 3.18
N PRO A 146 4.45 -12.08 4.34
CA PRO A 146 4.62 -10.72 4.83
C PRO A 146 6.10 -10.46 5.15
N THR A 147 6.62 -9.30 4.74
CA THR A 147 8.06 -8.97 4.86
C THR A 147 8.34 -7.64 5.53
N LEU A 148 7.45 -6.65 5.37
CA LEU A 148 7.71 -5.28 5.83
C LEU A 148 6.41 -4.57 6.21
N ILE A 149 6.37 -3.99 7.39
CA ILE A 149 5.39 -2.96 7.75
C ILE A 149 5.96 -1.59 7.39
N ASN A 150 5.14 -0.77 6.73
CA ASN A 150 5.46 0.61 6.43
C ASN A 150 4.28 1.51 6.85
N ARG A 151 4.58 2.52 7.68
CA ARG A 151 3.66 3.58 8.08
C ARG A 151 4.20 4.94 7.63
N TYR A 152 3.30 5.83 7.20
CA TYR A 152 3.60 7.23 6.91
C TYR A 152 2.37 8.09 7.08
N PHE A 153 2.56 9.37 7.37
CA PHE A 153 1.52 10.39 7.43
C PHE A 153 1.43 11.12 6.09
N ARG A 154 0.26 11.06 5.44
CA ARG A 154 0.07 11.59 4.07
C ARG A 154 -0.86 12.81 4.05
N LYS A 155 -0.41 13.88 3.41
CA LYS A 155 -1.25 14.98 2.89
C LYS A 155 -1.58 14.75 1.42
N TYR A 156 -2.76 15.18 0.98
CA TYR A 156 -3.27 14.98 -0.37
C TYR A 156 -3.54 16.32 -1.03
N PHE A 157 -3.18 16.44 -2.30
CA PHE A 157 -3.43 17.63 -3.10
C PHE A 157 -3.96 17.22 -4.47
N LEU A 158 -5.03 17.87 -4.94
CA LEU A 158 -5.65 17.64 -6.24
C LEU A 158 -5.72 18.96 -7.00
N SER A 159 -5.28 18.97 -8.26
CA SER A 159 -5.40 20.15 -9.12
C SER A 159 -6.85 20.50 -9.38
N ALA A 160 -7.14 21.77 -9.68
CA ALA A 160 -8.51 22.21 -9.95
C ALA A 160 -9.18 21.44 -11.11
N ASP A 161 -8.41 21.09 -12.15
CA ASP A 161 -8.86 20.29 -13.30
C ASP A 161 -8.99 18.78 -13.00
N ARG A 162 -8.60 18.34 -11.78
CA ARG A 162 -8.58 16.95 -11.30
C ARG A 162 -7.70 15.99 -12.10
N ARG A 163 -6.83 16.49 -12.99
CA ARG A 163 -5.92 15.67 -13.81
C ARG A 163 -4.65 15.28 -13.07
N PHE A 164 -4.20 16.12 -12.14
CA PHE A 164 -2.97 15.92 -11.39
C PHE A 164 -3.24 15.75 -9.90
N ARG A 165 -2.48 14.86 -9.28
CA ARG A 165 -2.51 14.64 -7.83
C ARG A 165 -1.11 14.64 -7.29
N VAL A 166 -0.90 15.41 -6.23
CA VAL A 166 0.34 15.42 -5.45
C VAL A 166 0.04 14.83 -4.07
N THR A 167 0.99 14.10 -3.52
CA THR A 167 0.92 13.61 -2.14
C THR A 167 2.24 13.89 -1.45
N LEU A 168 2.17 14.38 -0.22
CA LEU A 168 3.33 14.63 0.62
C LEU A 168 3.29 13.61 1.77
N ASP A 169 4.30 12.75 1.83
CA ASP A 169 4.45 11.70 2.84
C ASP A 169 5.52 12.11 3.85
N THR A 170 5.21 12.00 5.14
CA THR A 170 6.08 12.38 6.26
C THR A 170 6.06 11.32 7.35
N GLN A 171 6.99 11.40 8.30
CA GLN A 171 7.08 10.48 9.44
C GLN A 171 7.11 9.02 8.99
N LEU A 172 8.03 8.70 8.07
CA LEU A 172 8.10 7.36 7.50
C LEU A 172 8.66 6.42 8.56
N GLN A 173 7.99 5.29 8.75
CA GLN A 173 8.37 4.27 9.72
C GLN A 173 8.33 2.89 9.09
N PHE A 174 9.36 2.09 9.39
CA PHE A 174 9.58 0.77 8.82
C PHE A 174 9.83 -0.25 9.92
N ILE A 175 9.19 -1.42 9.81
CA ILE A 175 9.36 -2.54 10.74
C ILE A 175 9.46 -3.81 9.92
N ARG A 176 10.52 -4.57 10.12
CA ARG A 176 10.69 -5.89 9.49
C ARG A 176 9.65 -6.87 10.05
N ILE A 177 9.10 -7.71 9.18
CA ILE A 177 8.30 -8.87 9.58
C ILE A 177 9.08 -10.14 9.26
N ASP A 178 9.20 -11.02 10.25
CA ASP A 178 9.66 -12.39 10.09
C ASP A 178 8.46 -13.37 10.04
N ARG A 179 8.69 -14.59 9.56
CA ARG A 179 7.61 -15.55 9.27
C ARG A 179 6.94 -16.13 10.53
N HIS A 180 7.69 -16.25 11.61
CA HIS A 180 7.34 -17.08 12.76
C HIS A 180 6.80 -16.30 13.95
N GLN A 181 7.58 -15.35 14.48
CA GLN A 181 7.16 -14.51 15.59
C GLN A 181 7.67 -13.09 15.36
N ASN A 182 6.81 -12.12 15.65
CA ASN A 182 7.10 -10.71 15.48
C ASN A 182 6.82 -9.98 16.79
N SER A 183 7.81 -9.27 17.31
CA SER A 183 7.67 -8.39 18.48
C SER A 183 7.39 -6.93 18.09
N PHE A 184 7.65 -6.56 16.84
CA PHE A 184 7.53 -5.20 16.29
C PHE A 184 8.34 -4.10 17.02
N MET A 185 9.38 -4.51 17.76
CA MET A 185 10.24 -3.61 18.54
C MET A 185 11.29 -2.90 17.67
N GLN A 186 11.75 -3.51 16.59
CA GLN A 186 12.76 -2.93 15.70
C GLN A 186 12.11 -1.95 14.72
N ARG A 187 12.03 -0.68 15.12
CA ARG A 187 11.46 0.42 14.32
C ARG A 187 12.58 1.28 13.75
N ARG A 188 12.53 1.54 12.45
CA ARG A 188 13.36 2.55 11.79
C ARG A 188 12.49 3.70 11.34
N SER A 189 12.97 4.92 11.55
CA SER A 189 12.34 6.15 11.07
C SER A 189 13.22 6.76 9.98
N ALA A 190 12.58 7.36 8.97
CA ALA A 190 13.23 8.15 7.93
C ALA A 190 12.53 9.49 7.77
#